data_AF-A0A7S0F8U5-F1
#
_entry.id   AF-A0A7S0F8U5-F1
#
_cell.length_a   1.000
_cell.length_b   1.000
_cell.length_c   1.000
_cell.angle_alpha   90.00
_cell.angle_beta   90.00
_cell.angle_gamma   90.00
#
_symmetry.space_group_name_H-M   'P 1'
#
loop_
_entity.id
_entity.type
_entity.pdbx_description
1 polymer ?
#
loop_
_entity_poly.entity_id
_entity_poly.type
_entity_poly.pdbx_seq_one_letter_code
_entity_poly.pdbx_strand_id
1 'polypeptide(L)'
;MLDAGLTLYIGLLLIWLWRWLTWWKHRQTQLIYLNYAFLLYMLVLVLTLYAIILFVVAALEGAGKAVWPEMPGWLRPMAVGAPGASGLILLLCGAQMLQHVNEIRRDRAIVKHDRAVQIIALPAVYGAMAMNSLARIFQLTAHQSIALAEVAADGTSAGKNATTGVPAAADKAEAKRELFLSKSETCFWVGDLYEAWALYQFAKLTLELIQASVSRMQRSGNAAERDKANALAVAHSAVEAIAWLGVSLFLVVCVLQAGWSCYLLTFTAPISDWGEYNSRVAQFTSAGMVASAGAIYNVHI
;
A
#
# COMPACT_ATOMS: atom_id res chain seq x y z
N MET A 1 18.04 3.65 8.33
CA MET A 1 17.27 3.41 7.10
C MET A 1 15.87 3.92 7.31
N LEU A 2 15.34 4.67 6.35
CA LEU A 2 13.98 5.19 6.40
C LEU A 2 12.99 4.02 6.30
N ASP A 3 11.96 4.01 7.15
CA ASP A 3 10.89 3.04 7.07
C ASP A 3 9.84 3.56 6.08
N ALA A 4 9.85 3.01 4.87
CA ALA A 4 9.00 3.45 3.78
C ALA A 4 7.51 3.21 4.08
N GLY A 5 7.17 2.12 4.75
CA GLY A 5 5.80 1.82 5.16
C GLY A 5 5.29 2.85 6.15
N LEU A 6 6.05 3.10 7.23
CA LEU A 6 5.72 4.13 8.21
C LEU A 6 5.63 5.54 7.57
N THR A 7 6.59 5.86 6.69
CA THR A 7 6.64 7.18 6.03
C THR A 7 5.43 7.39 5.14
N LEU A 8 5.02 6.37 4.37
CA LEU A 8 3.80 6.44 3.56
C LEU A 8 2.56 6.51 4.45
N TYR A 9 2.46 5.70 5.51
CA TYR A 9 1.34 5.71 6.44
C TYR A 9 1.13 7.10 7.08
N ILE A 10 2.19 7.70 7.61
CA ILE A 10 2.16 9.06 8.18
C ILE A 10 1.81 10.07 7.08
N GLY A 11 2.39 9.95 5.89
CA GLY A 11 2.10 10.81 4.75
C GLY A 11 0.62 10.77 4.34
N LEU A 12 0.01 9.58 4.29
CA LEU A 12 -1.41 9.39 4.02
C LEU A 12 -2.29 9.99 5.12
N LEU A 13 -1.92 9.79 6.39
CA LEU A 13 -2.64 10.36 7.53
C LEU A 13 -2.59 11.89 7.48
N LEU A 14 -1.43 12.48 7.21
CA LEU A 14 -1.26 13.93 7.06
C LEU A 14 -2.08 14.48 5.90
N ILE A 15 -2.08 13.80 4.74
CA ILE A 15 -2.89 14.17 3.58
C ILE A 15 -4.39 14.10 3.92
N TRP A 16 -4.81 13.06 4.64
CA TRP A 16 -6.20 12.89 5.06
C TRP A 16 -6.63 13.96 6.07
N LEU A 17 -5.82 14.23 7.10
CA LEU A 17 -6.06 15.29 8.08
C LEU A 17 -6.08 16.66 7.41
N TRP A 18 -5.12 16.92 6.51
CA TRP A 18 -5.08 18.14 5.72
C TRP A 18 -6.40 18.34 4.98
N ARG A 19 -6.88 17.32 4.27
CA ARG A 19 -8.16 17.36 3.55
C ARG A 19 -9.35 17.68 4.46
N TRP A 20 -9.36 17.15 5.68
CA TRP A 20 -10.44 17.37 6.64
C TRP A 20 -10.38 18.77 7.28
N LEU A 21 -9.19 19.24 7.64
CA LEU A 21 -8.96 20.55 8.25
C LEU A 21 -9.12 21.69 7.24
N THR A 22 -8.70 21.50 6.00
CA THR A 22 -8.86 22.48 4.92
C THR A 22 -10.20 22.34 4.21
N TRP A 23 -11.30 22.06 4.93
CA TRP A 23 -12.67 22.07 4.38
C TRP A 23 -13.08 23.52 4.07
N TRP A 24 -12.36 24.13 3.13
CA TRP A 24 -12.18 25.56 2.94
C TRP A 24 -13.08 26.04 1.80
N LYS A 25 -14.39 25.86 1.97
CA LYS A 25 -15.38 26.25 0.97
C LYS A 25 -15.52 27.78 0.77
N HIS A 26 -14.72 28.61 1.47
CA HIS A 26 -15.01 30.04 1.53
C HIS A 26 -13.92 30.98 0.97
N ARG A 27 -12.65 30.61 0.90
CA ARG A 27 -11.60 31.46 0.31
C ARG A 27 -10.38 30.63 -0.06
N GLN A 28 -10.18 30.26 -1.33
CA GLN A 28 -8.84 30.14 -1.93
C GLN A 28 -8.88 29.58 -3.35
N THR A 29 -8.83 30.49 -4.31
CA THR A 29 -8.48 30.20 -5.71
C THR A 29 -7.02 29.71 -5.86
N GLN A 30 -6.16 29.88 -4.84
CA GLN A 30 -4.73 29.54 -4.92
C GLN A 30 -4.32 28.22 -4.26
N LEU A 31 -5.05 27.70 -3.26
CA LEU A 31 -4.77 26.37 -2.69
C LEU A 31 -5.31 25.22 -3.55
N ILE A 32 -5.99 25.54 -4.66
CA ILE A 32 -6.33 24.61 -5.74
C ILE A 32 -5.06 24.03 -6.40
N TYR A 33 -3.94 24.77 -6.40
CA TYR A 33 -2.73 24.38 -7.12
C TYR A 33 -1.83 23.39 -6.36
N LEU A 34 -1.76 23.49 -5.02
CA LEU A 34 -1.11 22.49 -4.17
C LEU A 34 -2.12 21.43 -3.77
N ASN A 35 -2.68 20.76 -4.78
CA ASN A 35 -3.66 19.70 -4.59
C ASN A 35 -3.01 18.55 -3.79
N TYR A 36 -3.74 17.98 -2.83
CA TYR A 36 -3.29 16.82 -2.06
C TYR A 36 -2.83 15.66 -2.97
N ALA A 37 -3.40 15.55 -4.17
CA ALA A 37 -2.96 14.61 -5.18
C ALA A 37 -1.49 14.83 -5.57
N PHE A 38 -1.08 16.08 -5.78
CA PHE A 38 0.33 16.39 -6.09
C PHE A 38 1.25 16.02 -4.93
N LEU A 39 0.84 16.29 -3.68
CA LEU A 39 1.59 15.88 -2.49
C LEU A 39 1.74 14.35 -2.40
N LEU A 40 0.66 13.61 -2.68
CA LEU A 40 0.70 12.15 -2.74
C LEU A 40 1.69 11.66 -3.81
N TYR A 41 1.61 12.17 -5.04
CA TYR A 41 2.51 11.74 -6.12
C TYR A 41 3.98 12.13 -5.84
N MET A 42 4.23 13.28 -5.21
CA MET A 42 5.59 13.65 -4.78
C MET A 42 6.11 12.71 -3.69
N LEU A 43 5.27 12.36 -2.72
CA LEU A 43 5.63 11.37 -1.69
C LEU A 43 5.96 10.00 -2.31
N VAL A 44 5.09 9.50 -3.20
CA VAL A 44 5.28 8.23 -3.90
C VAL A 44 6.54 8.27 -4.78
N LEU A 45 6.81 9.39 -5.47
CA LEU A 45 8.02 9.59 -6.26
C LEU A 45 9.28 9.50 -5.40
N VAL A 46 9.31 10.19 -4.26
CA VAL A 46 10.45 10.15 -3.32
C VAL A 46 10.66 8.73 -2.79
N LEU A 47 9.59 8.03 -2.38
CA LEU A 47 9.68 6.65 -1.89
C LEU A 47 10.13 5.67 -2.98
N THR A 48 9.70 5.88 -4.23
CA THR A 48 10.12 5.07 -5.38
C THR A 48 11.59 5.28 -5.68
N LEU A 49 12.05 6.53 -5.78
CA LEU A 49 13.47 6.84 -5.99
C LEU A 49 14.34 6.31 -4.86
N TYR A 50 13.90 6.46 -3.62
CA TYR A 50 14.57 5.90 -2.45
C TYR A 50 14.75 4.37 -2.57
N ALA A 51 13.68 3.64 -2.92
CA ALA A 51 13.72 2.19 -3.10
C ALA A 51 14.65 1.76 -4.23
N ILE A 52 14.61 2.47 -5.37
CA ILE A 52 15.49 2.19 -6.52
C ILE A 52 16.95 2.40 -6.13
N ILE A 53 17.28 3.51 -5.46
CA ILE A 53 18.65 3.78 -5.00
C ILE A 53 19.09 2.69 -4.02
N LEU A 54 18.24 2.34 -3.05
CA LEU A 54 18.54 1.32 -2.04
C LEU A 54 18.77 -0.06 -2.67
N PHE A 55 17.98 -0.43 -3.68
CA PHE A 55 18.16 -1.65 -4.45
C PHE A 55 19.45 -1.63 -5.27
N VAL A 56 19.73 -0.56 -6.01
CA VAL A 56 20.93 -0.43 -6.84
C VAL A 56 22.20 -0.48 -5.99
N VAL A 57 22.22 0.23 -4.86
CA VAL A 57 23.35 0.17 -3.91
C VAL A 57 23.54 -1.26 -3.40
N ALA A 58 22.48 -1.91 -2.92
CA ALA A 58 22.55 -3.27 -2.42
C ALA A 58 23.03 -4.26 -3.50
N ALA A 59 22.60 -4.09 -4.75
CA ALA A 59 22.99 -4.93 -5.88
C ALA A 59 24.45 -4.73 -6.30
N LEU A 60 24.99 -3.52 -6.16
CA LEU A 60 26.37 -3.18 -6.55
C LEU A 60 27.40 -3.40 -5.43
N GLU A 61 26.96 -3.45 -4.17
CA GLU A 61 27.79 -3.85 -3.03
C GLU A 61 28.28 -5.29 -3.16
N GLY A 62 29.44 -5.61 -2.55
CA GLY A 62 30.10 -6.92 -2.70
C GLY A 62 29.18 -8.10 -2.35
N ALA A 63 28.33 -7.91 -1.34
CA ALA A 63 27.27 -8.83 -0.95
C ALA A 63 26.31 -9.17 -2.10
N GLY A 64 25.74 -8.13 -2.73
CA GLY A 64 24.78 -8.29 -3.82
C GLY A 64 25.41 -8.89 -5.06
N LYS A 65 26.65 -8.50 -5.38
CA LYS A 65 27.42 -9.09 -6.49
C LYS A 65 27.66 -10.58 -6.31
N ALA A 66 27.92 -11.04 -5.09
CA ALA A 66 28.11 -12.45 -4.77
C ALA A 66 26.80 -13.24 -4.88
N VAL A 67 25.67 -12.68 -4.46
CA VAL A 67 24.34 -13.34 -4.55
C VAL A 67 23.80 -13.39 -5.97
N TRP A 68 24.09 -12.39 -6.79
CA TRP A 68 23.55 -12.30 -8.16
C TRP A 68 23.68 -13.59 -8.99
N PRO A 69 24.85 -14.25 -9.07
CA PRO A 69 25.00 -15.51 -9.79
C PRO A 69 24.32 -16.72 -9.12
N GLU A 70 23.94 -16.63 -7.85
CA GLU A 70 23.22 -17.68 -7.11
C GLU A 70 21.70 -17.58 -7.30
N MET A 71 21.19 -16.39 -7.64
CA MET A 71 19.75 -16.20 -7.86
C MET A 71 19.24 -17.05 -9.04
N PRO A 72 18.01 -17.61 -8.93
CA PRO A 72 17.37 -18.29 -10.04
C PRO A 72 17.33 -17.44 -11.31
N GLY A 73 17.62 -18.06 -12.47
CA GLY A 73 17.75 -17.33 -13.74
C GLY A 73 16.51 -16.53 -14.14
N TRP A 74 15.30 -16.97 -13.76
CA TRP A 74 14.05 -16.26 -14.03
C TRP A 74 13.85 -15.01 -13.14
N LEU A 75 14.45 -14.99 -11.95
CA LEU A 75 14.29 -13.89 -10.99
C LEU A 75 15.13 -12.67 -11.37
N ARG A 76 16.31 -12.88 -11.97
CA ARG A 76 17.22 -11.81 -12.41
C ARG A 76 16.55 -10.79 -13.33
N PRO A 77 15.91 -11.17 -14.46
CA PRO A 77 15.26 -10.20 -15.33
C PRO A 77 14.09 -9.49 -14.62
N MET A 78 13.38 -10.16 -13.72
CA MET A 78 12.33 -9.51 -12.90
C MET A 78 12.91 -8.45 -11.96
N ALA A 79 14.02 -8.76 -11.28
CA ALA A 79 14.69 -7.85 -10.36
C ALA A 79 15.28 -6.63 -11.09
N VAL A 80 15.90 -6.82 -12.26
CA VAL A 80 16.39 -5.69 -13.09
C VAL A 80 15.24 -4.87 -13.67
N GLY A 81 14.14 -5.53 -14.07
CA GLY A 81 12.98 -4.87 -14.66
C GLY A 81 12.12 -4.08 -13.66
N ALA A 82 12.12 -4.48 -12.39
CA ALA A 82 11.24 -3.90 -11.36
C ALA A 82 11.40 -2.37 -11.15
N PRO A 83 12.62 -1.79 -11.07
CA PRO A 83 12.81 -0.35 -11.05
C PRO A 83 12.19 0.37 -12.26
N GLY A 84 12.41 -0.16 -13.46
CA GLY A 84 11.87 0.40 -14.70
C GLY A 84 10.35 0.32 -14.77
N ALA A 85 9.78 -0.82 -14.39
CA ALA A 85 8.33 -1.02 -14.32
C ALA A 85 7.68 -0.06 -13.30
N SER A 86 8.27 0.08 -12.11
CA SER A 86 7.76 0.99 -11.07
C SER A 86 7.81 2.45 -11.51
N GLY A 87 8.92 2.86 -12.14
CA GLY A 87 9.05 4.20 -12.73
C GLY A 87 8.03 4.46 -13.84
N LEU A 88 7.83 3.49 -14.74
CA LEU A 88 6.85 3.60 -15.82
C LEU A 88 5.42 3.72 -15.28
N ILE A 89 5.03 2.89 -14.29
CA ILE A 89 3.72 2.98 -13.65
C ILE A 89 3.52 4.37 -13.05
N LEU A 90 4.50 4.89 -12.31
CA LEU A 90 4.43 6.22 -11.71
C LEU A 90 4.24 7.32 -12.77
N LEU A 91 4.96 7.24 -13.89
CA LEU A 91 4.84 8.20 -15.00
C LEU A 91 3.46 8.15 -15.66
N LEU A 92 2.95 6.95 -15.95
CA LEU A 92 1.64 6.77 -16.59
C LEU A 92 0.50 7.25 -15.67
N CYS A 93 0.53 6.85 -14.39
CA CYS A 93 -0.42 7.33 -13.38
C CYS A 93 -0.33 8.86 -13.21
N GLY A 94 0.89 9.41 -13.18
CA GLY A 94 1.11 10.86 -13.10
C GLY A 94 0.53 11.62 -14.30
N ALA A 95 0.73 11.10 -15.52
CA ALA A 95 0.17 11.69 -16.74
C ALA A 95 -1.37 11.68 -16.73
N GLN A 96 -1.99 10.57 -16.32
CA GLN A 96 -3.45 10.48 -16.18
C GLN A 96 -3.97 11.41 -15.09
N MET A 97 -3.29 11.50 -13.95
CA MET A 97 -3.63 12.44 -12.88
C MET A 97 -3.63 13.90 -13.38
N LEU A 98 -2.63 14.31 -14.17
CA LEU A 98 -2.56 15.65 -14.75
C LEU A 98 -3.77 15.94 -15.67
N GLN A 99 -4.24 14.97 -16.44
CA GLN A 99 -5.44 15.13 -17.28
C GLN A 99 -6.68 15.41 -16.41
N HIS A 100 -6.89 14.64 -15.33
CA HIS A 100 -8.01 14.85 -14.42
C HIS A 100 -7.90 16.18 -13.65
N VAL A 101 -6.69 16.57 -13.21
CA VAL A 101 -6.45 17.85 -12.56
C VAL A 101 -6.75 19.02 -13.51
N ASN A 102 -6.43 18.89 -14.79
CA ASN A 102 -6.77 19.91 -15.79
C ASN A 102 -8.29 20.05 -15.99
N GLU A 103 -9.07 18.96 -15.91
CA GLU A 103 -10.53 19.04 -15.95
C GLU A 103 -11.12 19.64 -14.66
N ILE A 104 -10.53 19.36 -13.50
CA ILE A 104 -10.88 20.04 -12.23
C ILE A 104 -10.65 21.55 -12.35
N ARG A 105 -9.54 21.99 -12.96
CA ARG A 105 -9.23 23.40 -13.20
C ARG A 105 -10.20 24.09 -14.15
N ARG A 106 -10.92 23.33 -14.98
CA ARG A 106 -11.97 23.83 -15.87
C ARG A 106 -13.35 23.83 -15.20
N ASP A 107 -13.41 23.59 -13.88
CA ASP A 107 -14.63 23.48 -13.06
C ASP A 107 -15.63 22.42 -13.57
N ARG A 108 -15.14 21.39 -14.27
CA ARG A 108 -15.97 20.31 -14.81
C ARG A 108 -15.96 19.12 -13.87
N ALA A 109 -17.15 18.74 -13.38
CA ALA A 109 -17.37 17.54 -12.59
C ALA A 109 -16.31 17.31 -11.48
N ILE A 110 -15.96 18.38 -10.77
CA ILE A 110 -14.81 18.46 -9.84
C ILE A 110 -14.73 17.22 -8.93
N VAL A 111 -15.84 16.86 -8.28
CA VAL A 111 -15.91 15.74 -7.33
C VAL A 111 -15.61 14.39 -8.00
N LYS A 112 -16.02 14.18 -9.25
CA LYS A 112 -15.78 12.92 -9.97
C LYS A 112 -14.32 12.78 -10.37
N HIS A 113 -13.73 13.83 -10.92
CA HIS A 113 -12.31 13.84 -11.27
C HIS A 113 -11.43 13.74 -10.02
N ASP A 114 -11.80 14.39 -8.92
CA ASP A 114 -11.09 14.31 -7.64
C ASP A 114 -10.97 12.87 -7.11
N ARG A 115 -12.07 12.10 -7.18
CA ARG A 115 -12.05 10.68 -6.78
C ARG A 115 -11.30 9.81 -7.76
N ALA A 116 -11.46 10.06 -9.06
CA ALA A 116 -10.73 9.33 -10.10
C ALA A 116 -9.21 9.45 -9.90
N VAL A 117 -8.70 10.64 -9.53
CA VAL A 117 -7.27 10.84 -9.25
C VAL A 117 -6.76 9.95 -8.12
N GLN A 118 -7.54 9.77 -7.05
CA GLN A 118 -7.17 8.89 -5.93
C GLN A 118 -7.11 7.42 -6.37
N ILE A 119 -8.06 6.98 -7.20
CA ILE A 119 -8.09 5.61 -7.75
C ILE A 119 -6.90 5.38 -8.69
N ILE A 120 -6.60 6.33 -9.57
CA ILE A 120 -5.49 6.24 -10.54
C ILE A 120 -4.12 6.18 -9.85
N ALA A 121 -3.99 6.72 -8.63
CA ALA A 121 -2.75 6.64 -7.88
C ALA A 121 -2.46 5.24 -7.28
N LEU A 122 -3.45 4.34 -7.24
CA LEU A 122 -3.31 3.00 -6.65
C LEU A 122 -2.12 2.21 -7.21
N PRO A 123 -1.95 2.06 -8.54
CA PRO A 123 -0.83 1.28 -9.07
C PRO A 123 0.54 1.91 -8.73
N ALA A 124 0.62 3.24 -8.67
CA ALA A 124 1.84 3.94 -8.32
C ALA A 124 2.22 3.73 -6.84
N VAL A 125 1.25 3.81 -5.92
CA VAL A 125 1.47 3.52 -4.49
C VAL A 125 1.91 2.07 -4.30
N TYR A 126 1.20 1.11 -4.92
CA TYR A 126 1.52 -0.30 -4.80
C TYR A 126 2.88 -0.65 -5.44
N GLY A 127 3.20 -0.04 -6.59
CA GLY A 127 4.51 -0.16 -7.22
C GLY A 127 5.65 0.35 -6.34
N ALA A 128 5.47 1.50 -5.68
CA ALA A 128 6.45 2.04 -4.75
C ALA A 128 6.66 1.13 -3.52
N MET A 129 5.59 0.56 -2.97
CA MET A 129 5.66 -0.37 -1.84
C MET A 129 6.28 -1.72 -2.23
N ALA A 130 5.91 -2.26 -3.39
CA ALA A 130 6.49 -3.48 -3.93
C ALA A 130 8.00 -3.31 -4.20
N MET A 131 8.42 -2.17 -4.74
CA MET A 131 9.85 -1.87 -4.96
C MET A 131 10.62 -1.74 -3.64
N ASN A 132 10.03 -1.09 -2.62
CA ASN A 132 10.63 -1.01 -1.28
C ASN A 132 10.76 -2.39 -0.63
N SER A 133 9.73 -3.22 -0.76
CA SER A 133 9.71 -4.60 -0.28
C SER A 133 10.81 -5.43 -0.96
N LEU A 134 10.90 -5.39 -2.29
CA LEU A 134 11.93 -6.06 -3.07
C LEU A 134 13.34 -5.63 -2.64
N ALA A 135 13.56 -4.33 -2.45
CA ALA A 135 14.87 -3.81 -2.07
C ALA A 135 15.32 -4.32 -0.68
N ARG A 136 14.39 -4.46 0.27
CA ARG A 136 14.66 -5.06 1.60
C ARG A 136 14.94 -6.55 1.53
N ILE A 137 14.15 -7.30 0.75
CA ILE A 137 14.38 -8.73 0.56
C ILE A 137 15.73 -8.99 -0.11
N PHE A 138 16.09 -8.17 -1.11
CA PHE A 138 17.40 -8.27 -1.76
C PHE A 138 18.55 -8.05 -0.76
N GLN A 139 18.45 -7.03 0.10
CA GLN A 139 19.43 -6.77 1.16
C GLN A 139 19.53 -7.92 2.15
N LEU A 140 18.41 -8.53 2.53
CA LEU A 140 18.38 -9.70 3.39
C LEU A 140 19.16 -10.86 2.78
N THR A 141 18.88 -11.21 1.52
CA THR A 141 19.57 -12.29 0.81
C THR A 141 21.07 -11.99 0.68
N ALA A 142 21.44 -10.75 0.36
CA ALA A 142 22.82 -10.30 0.29
C ALA A 142 23.56 -10.42 1.63
N HIS A 143 22.91 -10.12 2.75
CA HIS A 143 23.52 -10.28 4.07
C HIS A 143 23.65 -11.76 4.49
N GLN A 144 22.69 -12.62 4.12
CA GLN A 144 22.74 -14.04 4.44
C GLN A 144 23.89 -14.76 3.74
N SER A 145 24.17 -14.43 2.47
CA SER A 145 25.29 -15.03 1.74
C SER A 145 26.65 -14.68 2.33
N ILE A 146 26.85 -13.44 2.78
CA ILE A 146 28.08 -13.04 3.47
C ILE A 146 28.25 -13.83 4.77
N ALA A 147 27.20 -13.92 5.59
CA ALA A 147 27.27 -14.65 6.85
C ALA A 147 27.64 -16.13 6.63
N LEU A 148 27.09 -16.76 5.59
CA LEU A 148 27.45 -18.13 5.21
C LEU A 148 28.90 -18.24 4.70
N ALA A 149 29.37 -17.26 3.93
CA ALA A 149 30.74 -17.23 3.44
C ALA A 149 31.77 -17.05 4.57
N GLU A 150 31.47 -16.23 5.59
CA GLU A 150 32.31 -16.05 6.78
C GLU A 150 32.38 -17.35 7.59
N VAL A 151 31.25 -18.01 7.84
CA VAL A 151 31.21 -19.30 8.54
C VAL A 151 32.00 -20.37 7.77
N ALA A 152 31.95 -20.37 6.44
CA ALA A 152 32.72 -21.29 5.61
C ALA A 152 34.24 -21.01 5.67
N ALA A 153 34.66 -19.74 5.73
CA ALA A 153 36.07 -19.35 5.84
C ALA A 153 36.67 -19.70 7.22
N ASP A 154 35.90 -19.52 8.29
CA ASP A 154 36.32 -19.80 9.68
C ASP A 154 36.38 -21.30 10.01
N GLY A 155 35.75 -22.16 9.19
CA GLY A 155 35.79 -23.63 9.33
C GLY A 155 37.19 -24.25 9.32
N THR A 156 38.21 -23.50 8.91
CA THR A 156 39.62 -23.89 9.00
C THR A 156 40.23 -23.73 10.41
N SER A 157 39.53 -23.10 11.35
CA SER A 157 39.98 -22.83 12.73
C SER A 157 39.13 -23.51 13.82
N ALA A 158 38.19 -24.38 13.45
CA ALA A 158 37.15 -24.98 14.31
C ALA A 158 37.64 -26.06 15.30
N GLY A 159 38.85 -25.90 15.85
CA GLY A 159 39.51 -26.95 16.62
C GLY A 159 39.20 -27.02 18.12
N LYS A 160 38.98 -25.92 18.87
CA LYS A 160 39.16 -26.02 20.34
C LYS A 160 38.26 -25.27 21.33
N ASN A 161 37.38 -24.33 20.95
CA ASN A 161 36.63 -23.54 21.96
C ASN A 161 35.10 -23.57 21.78
N ALA A 162 34.50 -24.75 21.72
CA ALA A 162 33.11 -24.95 21.31
C ALA A 162 32.03 -24.84 22.41
N THR A 163 32.32 -24.45 23.66
CA THR A 163 31.38 -24.73 24.76
C THR A 163 30.52 -23.58 25.31
N THR A 164 30.70 -22.30 24.96
CA THR A 164 29.88 -21.25 25.63
C THR A 164 29.50 -19.97 24.83
N GLY A 165 29.92 -19.79 23.57
CA GLY A 165 29.81 -18.48 22.88
C GLY A 165 28.92 -18.37 21.64
N VAL A 166 28.44 -19.47 21.07
CA VAL A 166 27.74 -19.50 19.76
C VAL A 166 26.29 -18.96 19.73
N PRO A 167 25.45 -19.01 20.79
CA PRO A 167 24.03 -18.66 20.64
C PRO A 167 23.80 -17.18 20.26
N ALA A 168 24.59 -16.25 20.82
CA ALA A 168 24.33 -14.82 20.67
C ALA A 168 24.51 -14.25 19.24
N ALA A 169 25.27 -14.92 18.36
CA ALA A 169 25.46 -14.46 16.99
C ALA A 169 24.35 -14.96 16.05
N ALA A 170 23.93 -16.22 16.24
CA ALA A 170 22.80 -16.81 15.51
C ALA A 170 21.50 -16.06 15.83
N ASP A 171 21.25 -15.78 17.13
CA ASP A 171 20.07 -15.03 17.59
C ASP A 171 20.00 -13.63 16.95
N LYS A 172 21.16 -12.95 16.79
CA LYS A 172 21.22 -11.64 16.14
C LYS A 172 20.94 -11.71 14.64
N ALA A 173 21.43 -12.75 13.96
CA ALA A 173 21.19 -12.95 12.54
C ALA A 173 19.72 -13.26 12.25
N GLU A 174 19.09 -14.09 13.10
CA GLU A 174 17.67 -14.41 13.05
C GLU A 174 16.81 -13.17 13.33
N ALA A 175 17.09 -12.42 14.41
CA ALA A 175 16.38 -11.18 14.70
C ALA A 175 16.51 -10.14 13.58
N LYS A 176 17.68 -10.06 12.93
CA LYS A 176 17.87 -9.20 11.75
C LYS A 176 17.01 -9.67 10.58
N ARG A 177 16.95 -10.98 10.31
CA ARG A 177 16.12 -11.57 9.25
C ARG A 177 14.64 -11.22 9.44
N GLU A 178 14.11 -11.48 10.63
CA GLU A 178 12.71 -11.21 10.96
C GLU A 178 12.37 -9.71 10.84
N LEU A 179 13.32 -8.82 11.19
CA LEU A 179 13.16 -7.39 10.99
C LEU A 179 13.05 -7.00 9.51
N PHE A 180 13.85 -7.58 8.62
CA PHE A 180 13.77 -7.29 7.18
C PHE A 180 12.47 -7.81 6.57
N LEU A 181 12.04 -9.02 6.96
CA LEU A 181 10.78 -9.62 6.51
C LEU A 181 9.59 -8.78 6.97
N SER A 182 9.53 -8.45 8.26
CA SER A 182 8.42 -7.67 8.83
C SER A 182 8.31 -6.27 8.20
N LYS A 183 9.44 -5.62 7.90
CA LYS A 183 9.44 -4.32 7.18
C LYS A 183 9.01 -4.45 5.72
N SER A 184 9.31 -5.58 5.09
CA SER A 184 8.85 -5.89 3.72
C SER A 184 7.33 -6.13 3.71
N GLU A 185 6.80 -6.90 4.66
CA GLU A 185 5.35 -7.13 4.82
C GLU A 185 4.60 -5.83 5.15
N THR A 186 5.18 -4.96 5.97
CA THR A 186 4.57 -3.66 6.31
C THR A 186 4.38 -2.76 5.10
N CYS A 187 5.25 -2.86 4.09
CA CYS A 187 5.04 -2.14 2.84
C CYS A 187 3.75 -2.61 2.15
N PHE A 188 3.44 -3.91 2.18
CA PHE A 188 2.20 -4.45 1.62
C PHE A 188 0.98 -4.06 2.45
N TRP A 189 1.02 -4.11 3.78
CA TRP A 189 -0.12 -3.67 4.60
C TRP A 189 -0.49 -2.20 4.39
N VAL A 190 0.51 -1.32 4.19
CA VAL A 190 0.25 0.09 3.84
C VAL A 190 -0.25 0.23 2.40
N GLY A 191 0.20 -0.65 1.48
CA GLY A 191 -0.36 -0.79 0.14
C GLY A 191 -1.85 -1.15 0.17
N ASP A 192 -2.21 -2.18 0.95
CA ASP A 192 -3.59 -2.67 1.15
C ASP A 192 -4.49 -1.58 1.76
N LEU A 193 -3.96 -0.79 2.69
CA LEU A 193 -4.65 0.40 3.20
C LEU A 193 -5.00 1.38 2.08
N TYR A 194 -4.06 1.70 1.21
CA TYR A 194 -4.33 2.59 0.08
C TYR A 194 -5.31 1.96 -0.93
N GLU A 195 -5.22 0.64 -1.14
CA GLU A 195 -6.19 -0.12 -1.95
C GLU A 195 -7.60 -0.04 -1.39
N ALA A 196 -7.79 -0.30 -0.09
CA ALA A 196 -9.07 -0.17 0.58
C ALA A 196 -9.65 1.24 0.43
N TRP A 197 -8.80 2.27 0.54
CA TRP A 197 -9.20 3.66 0.31
C TRP A 197 -9.62 3.92 -1.15
N ALA A 198 -8.85 3.42 -2.12
CA ALA A 198 -9.17 3.54 -3.54
C ALA A 198 -10.49 2.83 -3.89
N LEU A 199 -10.71 1.62 -3.35
CA LEU A 199 -11.96 0.87 -3.47
C LEU A 199 -13.14 1.63 -2.88
N TYR A 200 -12.96 2.29 -1.72
CA TYR A 200 -13.97 3.17 -1.15
C TYR A 200 -14.34 4.33 -2.09
N GLN A 201 -13.36 5.00 -2.69
CA GLN A 201 -13.61 6.07 -3.65
C GLN A 201 -14.29 5.56 -4.93
N PHE A 202 -13.89 4.38 -5.40
CA PHE A 202 -14.46 3.74 -6.57
C PHE A 202 -15.94 3.35 -6.33
N ALA A 203 -16.24 2.69 -5.21
CA ALA A 203 -17.60 2.34 -4.83
C ALA A 203 -18.50 3.59 -4.76
N LYS A 204 -18.00 4.67 -4.16
CA LYS A 204 -18.72 5.95 -4.11
C LYS A 204 -19.07 6.50 -5.49
N LEU A 205 -18.09 6.52 -6.39
CA LEU A 205 -18.26 7.02 -7.75
C LEU A 205 -19.27 6.16 -8.53
N THR A 206 -19.19 4.85 -8.39
CA THR A 206 -20.09 3.89 -9.04
C THR A 206 -21.53 4.07 -8.55
N LEU A 207 -21.75 4.15 -7.24
CA LEU A 207 -23.08 4.36 -6.66
C LEU A 207 -23.71 5.68 -7.11
N GLU A 208 -22.94 6.77 -7.14
CA GLU A 208 -23.43 8.06 -7.65
C GLU A 208 -23.78 8.03 -9.14
N LEU A 209 -23.02 7.28 -9.95
CA LEU A 209 -23.33 7.11 -11.37
C LEU A 209 -24.62 6.31 -11.58
N ILE A 210 -24.82 5.25 -10.79
CA ILE A 210 -26.07 4.47 -10.81
C ILE A 210 -27.25 5.35 -10.39
N GLN A 211 -27.12 6.09 -9.29
CA GLN A 211 -28.17 7.00 -8.80
C GLN A 211 -28.53 8.07 -9.83
N ALA A 212 -27.54 8.65 -10.52
CA ALA A 212 -27.77 9.61 -11.59
C ALA A 212 -28.47 9.00 -12.81
N SER A 213 -28.19 7.73 -13.12
CA SER A 213 -28.89 6.98 -14.16
C SER A 213 -30.34 6.71 -13.78
N VAL A 214 -30.58 6.23 -12.55
CA VAL A 214 -31.94 6.00 -12.00
C VAL A 214 -32.75 7.30 -12.02
N SER A 215 -32.16 8.40 -11.56
CA SER A 215 -32.81 9.71 -11.55
C SER A 215 -33.19 10.19 -12.95
N ARG A 216 -32.40 9.82 -13.98
CA ARG A 216 -32.71 10.15 -15.38
C ARG A 216 -33.90 9.33 -15.89
N MET A 217 -33.95 8.04 -15.56
CA MET A 217 -35.08 7.17 -15.93
C MET A 217 -36.38 7.60 -15.24
N GLN A 218 -36.31 8.04 -13.98
CA GLN A 218 -37.47 8.58 -13.25
C GLN A 218 -38.06 9.84 -13.91
N ARG A 219 -37.25 10.61 -14.64
CA ARG A 219 -37.67 11.80 -15.39
C ARG A 219 -38.14 11.49 -16.81
N SER A 220 -38.14 10.22 -17.24
CA SER A 220 -38.61 9.83 -18.55
C SER A 220 -40.12 10.10 -18.71
N GLY A 221 -40.54 10.53 -19.91
CA GLY A 221 -41.96 10.68 -20.23
C GLY A 221 -42.72 9.34 -20.25
N ASN A 222 -42.00 8.23 -20.46
CA ASN A 222 -42.58 6.90 -20.55
C ASN A 222 -42.98 6.36 -19.16
N ALA A 223 -44.26 6.04 -18.96
CA ALA A 223 -44.77 5.52 -17.68
C ALA A 223 -44.10 4.20 -17.28
N ALA A 224 -43.89 3.28 -18.23
CA ALA A 224 -43.26 1.98 -17.95
C ALA A 224 -41.79 2.12 -17.52
N GLU A 225 -41.07 3.14 -18.01
CA GLU A 225 -39.69 3.41 -17.55
C GLU A 225 -39.67 4.01 -16.16
N ARG A 226 -40.63 4.87 -15.82
CA ARG A 226 -40.76 5.44 -14.48
C ARG A 226 -41.02 4.37 -13.43
N ASP A 227 -41.92 3.42 -13.72
CA ASP A 227 -42.22 2.32 -12.80
C ASP A 227 -40.98 1.44 -12.55
N LYS A 228 -40.24 1.11 -13.61
CA LYS A 228 -38.95 0.40 -13.50
C LYS A 228 -37.93 1.18 -12.69
N ALA A 229 -37.84 2.50 -12.90
CA ALA A 229 -36.89 3.34 -12.18
C ALA A 229 -37.22 3.45 -10.69
N ASN A 230 -38.51 3.47 -10.32
CA ASN A 230 -38.94 3.46 -8.92
C ASN A 230 -38.59 2.14 -8.22
N ALA A 231 -38.82 1.00 -8.88
CA ALA A 231 -38.39 -0.30 -8.35
C ALA A 231 -36.87 -0.37 -8.18
N LEU A 232 -36.11 0.12 -9.17
CA LEU A 232 -34.66 0.14 -9.13
C LEU A 232 -34.11 1.10 -8.05
N ALA A 233 -34.80 2.20 -7.76
CA ALA A 233 -34.41 3.13 -6.70
C ALA A 233 -34.45 2.48 -5.31
N VAL A 234 -35.49 1.67 -5.04
CA VAL A 234 -35.61 0.92 -3.78
C VAL A 234 -34.48 -0.10 -3.65
N ALA A 235 -34.23 -0.88 -4.72
CA ALA A 235 -33.15 -1.86 -4.74
C ALA A 235 -31.77 -1.18 -4.59
N HIS A 236 -31.55 -0.05 -5.26
CA HIS A 236 -30.30 0.72 -5.20
C HIS A 236 -30.02 1.23 -3.78
N SER A 237 -31.02 1.74 -3.05
CA SER A 237 -30.84 2.19 -1.67
C SER A 237 -30.43 1.06 -0.73
N ALA A 238 -30.97 -0.15 -0.92
CA ALA A 238 -30.59 -1.32 -0.13
C ALA A 238 -29.15 -1.77 -0.41
N VAL A 239 -28.81 -1.89 -1.70
CA VAL A 239 -27.45 -2.23 -2.15
C VAL A 239 -26.42 -1.19 -1.71
N GLU A 240 -26.77 0.10 -1.75
CA GLU A 240 -25.91 1.18 -1.28
C GLU A 240 -25.58 1.04 0.21
N ALA A 241 -26.58 0.84 1.06
CA ALA A 241 -26.36 0.68 2.50
C ALA A 241 -25.45 -0.51 2.83
N ILE A 242 -25.67 -1.64 2.16
CA ILE A 242 -24.88 -2.87 2.29
C ILE A 242 -23.43 -2.66 1.83
N ALA A 243 -23.26 -2.07 0.64
CA ALA A 243 -21.94 -1.79 0.08
C ALA A 243 -21.14 -0.86 1.01
N TRP A 244 -21.79 0.17 1.57
CA TRP A 244 -21.14 1.08 2.50
C TRP A 244 -20.68 0.41 3.78
N LEU A 245 -21.49 -0.49 4.35
CA LEU A 245 -21.11 -1.23 5.54
C LEU A 245 -19.86 -2.09 5.29
N GLY A 246 -19.86 -2.88 4.21
CA GLY A 246 -18.74 -3.77 3.89
C GLY A 246 -17.45 -3.03 3.60
N VAL A 247 -17.50 -2.01 2.73
CA VAL A 247 -16.33 -1.21 2.34
C VAL A 247 -15.78 -0.41 3.53
N SER A 248 -16.64 0.16 4.38
CA SER A 248 -16.18 0.93 5.54
C SER A 248 -15.52 0.04 6.59
N LEU A 249 -16.08 -1.15 6.85
CA LEU A 249 -15.50 -2.11 7.78
C LEU A 249 -14.13 -2.58 7.29
N PHE A 250 -14.01 -2.92 6.00
CA PHE A 250 -12.74 -3.30 5.38
C PHE A 250 -11.68 -2.20 5.50
N LEU A 251 -12.04 -0.95 5.16
CA LEU A 251 -11.14 0.20 5.29
C LEU A 251 -10.66 0.40 6.73
N VAL A 252 -11.54 0.29 7.72
CA VAL A 252 -11.16 0.42 9.14
C VAL A 252 -10.18 -0.67 9.54
N VAL A 253 -10.40 -1.93 9.13
CA VAL A 253 -9.47 -3.02 9.43
C VAL A 253 -8.09 -2.74 8.80
N CYS A 254 -8.02 -2.31 7.55
CA CYS A 254 -6.75 -1.99 6.90
C CYS A 254 -6.01 -0.82 7.59
N VAL A 255 -6.73 0.22 8.03
CA VAL A 255 -6.15 1.34 8.81
C VAL A 255 -5.54 0.82 10.11
N LEU A 256 -6.28 0.00 10.86
CA LEU A 256 -5.83 -0.53 12.14
C LEU A 256 -4.66 -1.50 11.95
N GLN A 257 -4.72 -2.38 10.95
CA GLN A 257 -3.66 -3.36 10.64
C GLN A 257 -2.35 -2.65 10.26
N ALA A 258 -2.40 -1.73 9.28
CA ALA A 258 -1.23 -0.99 8.84
C ALA A 258 -0.66 -0.10 9.95
N GLY A 259 -1.53 0.58 10.70
CA GLY A 259 -1.13 1.45 11.81
C GLY A 259 -0.52 0.68 12.96
N TRP A 260 -1.11 -0.45 13.37
CA TRP A 260 -0.61 -1.28 14.44
C TRP A 260 0.73 -1.93 14.10
N SER A 261 0.88 -2.44 12.87
CA SER A 261 2.16 -2.98 12.41
C SER A 261 3.27 -1.92 12.40
N CYS A 262 3.00 -0.74 11.83
CA CYS A 262 3.94 0.39 11.86
C CYS A 262 4.31 0.77 13.30
N TYR A 263 3.35 0.77 14.22
CA TYR A 263 3.56 1.07 15.64
C TYR A 263 4.48 0.04 16.29
N LEU A 264 4.20 -1.25 16.14
CA LEU A 264 5.03 -2.32 16.70
C LEU A 264 6.48 -2.21 16.19
N LEU A 265 6.69 -2.10 14.88
CA LEU A 265 8.04 -2.03 14.31
C LEU A 265 8.83 -0.78 14.72
N THR A 266 8.14 0.33 15.01
CA THR A 266 8.80 1.60 15.34
C THR A 266 9.08 1.74 16.83
N PHE A 267 8.11 1.38 17.68
CA PHE A 267 8.14 1.71 19.10
C PHE A 267 8.41 0.51 20.01
N THR A 268 8.28 -0.72 19.53
CA THR A 268 8.57 -1.93 20.33
C THR A 268 9.94 -2.55 20.01
N ALA A 269 10.77 -1.86 19.22
CA ALA A 269 12.13 -2.30 18.91
C ALA A 269 13.12 -2.00 20.07
N PRO A 270 13.99 -2.96 20.47
CA PRO A 270 14.18 -4.28 19.85
C PRO A 270 13.09 -5.28 20.27
N ILE A 271 12.36 -5.81 19.29
CA ILE A 271 11.38 -6.87 19.49
C ILE A 271 12.17 -8.12 19.88
N SER A 272 12.17 -8.45 21.16
CA SER A 272 12.78 -9.67 21.68
C SER A 272 11.92 -10.91 21.41
N ASP A 273 10.62 -10.72 21.13
CA ASP A 273 9.64 -11.78 20.90
C ASP A 273 8.91 -11.58 19.56
N TRP A 274 9.47 -12.17 18.50
CA TRP A 274 8.84 -12.19 17.17
C TRP A 274 7.57 -13.05 17.12
N GLY A 275 7.42 -14.01 18.05
CA GLY A 275 6.22 -14.81 18.17
C GLY A 275 5.03 -13.95 18.60
N GLU A 276 5.24 -13.05 19.56
CA GLU A 276 4.23 -12.07 19.97
C GLU A 276 3.86 -11.11 18.83
N TYR A 277 4.85 -10.61 18.07
CA TYR A 277 4.60 -9.78 16.89
C TYR A 277 3.68 -10.50 15.88
N ASN A 278 4.04 -11.72 15.48
CA ASN A 278 3.28 -12.51 14.52
C ASN A 278 1.87 -12.84 15.04
N SER A 279 1.74 -13.19 16.32
CA SER A 279 0.44 -13.46 16.93
C SER A 279 -0.46 -12.23 16.95
N ARG A 280 0.08 -11.04 17.22
CA ARG A 280 -0.69 -9.78 17.25
C ARG A 280 -1.11 -9.35 15.84
N VAL A 281 -0.24 -9.50 14.85
CA VAL A 281 -0.58 -9.17 13.45
C VAL A 281 -1.61 -10.15 12.88
N ALA A 282 -1.52 -11.45 13.19
CA ALA A 282 -2.46 -12.46 12.71
C ALA A 282 -3.93 -12.20 13.13
N GLN A 283 -4.15 -11.55 14.28
CA GLN A 283 -5.50 -11.16 14.71
C GLN A 283 -6.19 -10.22 13.70
N PHE A 284 -5.42 -9.33 13.06
CA PHE A 284 -5.96 -8.45 12.03
C PHE A 284 -6.28 -9.18 10.73
N THR A 285 -5.51 -10.22 10.38
CA THR A 285 -5.85 -11.10 9.24
C THR A 285 -7.19 -11.78 9.46
N SER A 286 -7.45 -12.30 10.67
CA SER A 286 -8.76 -12.87 11.01
C SER A 286 -9.87 -11.82 10.98
N ALA A 287 -9.63 -10.62 11.52
CA ALA A 287 -10.60 -9.53 11.46
C ALA A 287 -10.92 -9.11 10.01
N GLY A 288 -9.90 -9.08 9.14
CA GLY A 288 -10.04 -8.80 7.72
C GLY A 288 -10.90 -9.86 7.01
N MET A 289 -10.65 -11.14 7.27
CA MET A 289 -11.47 -12.23 6.74
C MET A 289 -12.93 -12.12 7.18
N VAL A 290 -13.19 -11.81 8.45
CA VAL A 290 -14.55 -11.62 8.97
C VAL A 290 -15.22 -10.39 8.32
N ALA A 291 -14.48 -9.29 8.17
CA ALA A 291 -14.99 -8.10 7.50
C ALA A 291 -15.36 -8.38 6.03
N SER A 292 -14.51 -9.09 5.30
CA SER A 292 -14.78 -9.51 3.92
C SER A 292 -15.95 -10.49 3.83
N ALA A 293 -16.04 -11.47 4.73
CA ALA A 293 -17.16 -12.41 4.78
C ALA A 293 -18.48 -11.69 5.08
N GLY A 294 -18.48 -10.73 6.01
CA GLY A 294 -19.64 -9.88 6.29
C GLY A 294 -20.06 -9.04 5.08
N ALA A 295 -19.11 -8.49 4.34
CA ALA A 295 -19.38 -7.77 3.10
C ALA A 295 -20.02 -8.68 2.04
N ILE A 296 -19.52 -9.91 1.86
CA ILE A 296 -20.07 -10.89 0.91
C ILE A 296 -21.46 -11.36 1.34
N TYR A 297 -21.63 -11.70 2.62
CA TYR A 297 -22.90 -12.17 3.17
C TYR A 297 -24.03 -11.17 2.94
N ASN A 298 -23.75 -9.89 3.16
CA ASN A 298 -24.74 -8.84 2.94
C ASN A 298 -25.16 -8.69 1.47
N VAL A 299 -24.37 -9.14 0.49
CA VAL A 299 -24.77 -9.11 -0.94
C VAL A 299 -25.76 -10.22 -1.27
N HIS A 300 -25.85 -11.27 -0.46
CA HIS A 300 -26.74 -12.41 -0.69
C HIS A 300 -28.12 -12.29 -0.02
N ILE A 301 -28.31 -11.30 0.86
CA ILE A 301 -29.58 -11.00 1.53
C ILE A 301 -30.24 -9.80 0.85
#